data_AF-A0A711V9R5-F1
#
_entry.id   AF-A0A711V9R5-F1
#
_cell.length_a   1.000
_cell.length_b   1.000
_cell.length_c   1.000
_cell.angle_alpha   90.00
_cell.angle_beta   90.00
_cell.angle_gamma   90.00
#
_symmetry.space_group_name_H-M   'P 1'
#
loop_
_entity.id
_entity.type
_entity.pdbx_description
1 polymer ?
#
loop_
_entity_poly.entity_id
_entity_poly.type
_entity_poly.pdbx_seq_one_letter_code
_entity_poly.pdbx_strand_id
1 'polypeptide(L)' 'MSKGGGKGHTPREAKDDLKSTQQLSVIDALSEGPIVGPVNGLQSVLINNTPVVDADGNSNIHGVTVVYQVGET' A
#
# COMPACT_ATOMS: atom_id res chain seq x y z
N MET A 1 29.88 -18.16 -32.35
CA MET A 1 30.01 -17.74 -30.94
C MET A 1 29.50 -16.31 -30.83
N SER A 2 28.25 -16.11 -30.40
CA SER A 2 27.70 -14.76 -30.17
C SER A 2 27.40 -14.64 -28.68
N LYS A 3 28.19 -13.84 -27.96
CA LYS A 3 28.00 -13.57 -26.54
C LYS A 3 27.14 -12.32 -26.44
N GLY A 4 25.87 -12.48 -26.07
CA GLY A 4 24.91 -11.41 -25.92
C GLY A 4 25.40 -10.37 -24.92
N GLY A 5 25.46 -9.11 -25.36
CA GLY A 5 25.82 -7.97 -24.54
C GLY A 5 24.73 -7.68 -23.52
N GLY A 6 24.85 -8.27 -22.33
CA GLY A 6 24.02 -7.90 -21.19
C GLY A 6 24.37 -6.48 -20.74
N LYS A 7 23.37 -5.60 -20.78
CA LYS A 7 23.45 -4.23 -20.24
C LYS A 7 23.81 -4.34 -18.75
N GLY A 8 25.04 -3.98 -18.39
CA GLY A 8 25.53 -4.07 -17.02
C GLY A 8 24.68 -3.21 -16.09
N HIS A 9 24.01 -3.83 -15.14
CA HIS A 9 23.36 -3.13 -14.04
C HIS A 9 24.45 -2.71 -13.05
N THR A 10 24.63 -1.41 -12.85
CA THR A 10 25.46 -0.90 -11.73
C THR A 10 24.61 -0.95 -10.46
N PRO A 11 24.96 -1.77 -9.44
CA PRO A 11 24.27 -1.73 -8.16
C PRO A 11 24.40 -0.32 -7.56
N ARG A 12 23.30 0.23 -7.06
CA ARG A 12 23.30 1.50 -6.34
C ARG A 12 22.96 1.22 -4.89
N GLU A 13 23.79 1.71 -3.98
CA GLU A 13 23.48 1.66 -2.55
C GLU A 13 22.26 2.52 -2.23
N ALA A 14 21.39 2.00 -1.36
CA ALA A 14 20.33 2.80 -0.79
C ALA A 14 20.95 3.96 0.00
N LYS A 15 20.33 5.14 -0.06
CA LYS A 15 20.82 6.31 0.67
C LYS A 15 20.74 6.00 2.17
N ASP A 16 21.89 5.96 2.84
CA ASP A 16 21.95 5.80 4.30
C ASP A 16 21.51 7.12 4.96
N ASP A 17 20.23 7.17 5.34
CA ASP A 17 19.64 8.28 6.08
C ASP A 17 19.29 7.90 7.52
N LEU A 18 19.87 6.81 8.05
CA LEU A 18 19.57 6.20 9.35
C LEU A 18 18.10 5.77 9.52
N LYS A 19 17.27 5.82 8.48
CA LYS A 19 15.86 5.40 8.55
C LYS A 19 15.70 3.99 8.00
N SER A 20 15.22 3.09 8.86
CA SER A 20 14.79 1.76 8.42
C SER A 20 13.47 1.89 7.67
N THR A 21 13.43 1.53 6.38
CA THR A 21 12.16 1.34 5.66
C THR A 21 11.55 0.01 6.07
N GLN A 22 10.57 0.05 6.97
CA GLN A 22 9.82 -1.12 7.39
C GLN A 22 8.49 -1.14 6.65
N GLN A 23 8.14 -2.31 6.12
CA GLN A 23 6.85 -2.54 5.47
C GLN A 23 6.03 -3.47 6.36
N LEU A 24 4.77 -3.12 6.57
CA LEU A 24 3.80 -3.93 7.30
C LEU A 24 2.64 -4.25 6.36
N SER A 25 2.22 -5.50 6.34
CA SER A 25 1.01 -5.95 5.65
C SER A 25 0.06 -6.54 6.70
N VAL A 26 -1.19 -6.10 6.66
CA VAL A 26 -2.26 -6.56 7.55
C VAL A 26 -3.43 -7.02 6.68
N ILE A 27 -4.11 -8.09 7.10
CA ILE A 27 -5.32 -8.60 6.45
C ILE A 27 -6.40 -8.69 7.52
N ASP A 28 -7.50 -7.98 7.29
CA ASP A 28 -8.69 -8.01 8.14
C ASP A 28 -9.84 -8.69 7.39
N ALA A 29 -10.46 -9.69 8.02
CA ALA A 29 -11.67 -10.33 7.53
C ALA A 29 -12.89 -9.65 8.18
N LEU A 30 -13.72 -8.98 7.36
CA LEU A 30 -14.84 -8.17 7.86
C LEU A 30 -16.20 -8.89 7.77
N SER A 31 -16.43 -9.67 6.73
CA SER A 31 -17.71 -10.33 6.47
C SER A 31 -17.49 -11.66 5.75
N GLU A 32 -18.38 -12.61 6.02
CA GLU A 32 -18.47 -13.89 5.29
C GLU A 32 -19.28 -13.75 3.99
N GLY A 33 -20.29 -12.88 3.99
CA GLY A 33 -21.21 -12.66 2.87
C GLY A 33 -20.99 -11.34 2.13
N PRO A 34 -21.83 -11.04 1.12
CA PRO A 34 -21.67 -9.87 0.25
C PRO A 34 -21.63 -8.55 1.01
N ILE A 35 -20.60 -7.75 0.71
CA ILE A 35 -20.43 -6.38 1.19
C ILE A 35 -19.98 -5.48 0.04
N VAL A 36 -20.12 -4.17 0.19
CA VAL A 36 -19.79 -3.20 -0.87
C VAL A 36 -18.39 -2.57 -0.73
N GLY A 37 -17.67 -2.91 0.34
CA GLY A 37 -16.40 -2.27 0.68
C GLY A 37 -16.56 -0.92 1.40
N PRO A 38 -15.47 -0.15 1.56
CA PRO A 38 -15.48 1.11 2.30
C PRO A 38 -16.24 2.21 1.54
N VAL A 39 -17.15 2.92 2.22
CA VAL A 39 -18.05 3.92 1.61
C VAL A 39 -17.29 5.05 0.91
N ASN A 40 -16.19 5.54 1.51
CA ASN A 40 -15.39 6.66 0.98
C ASN A 40 -13.95 6.24 0.64
N GLY A 41 -13.73 4.97 0.26
CA GLY A 41 -12.39 4.47 -0.08
C GLY A 41 -11.37 4.69 1.04
N LEU A 42 -10.21 5.28 0.73
CA LEU A 42 -9.14 5.52 1.71
C LEU A 42 -9.51 6.50 2.83
N GLN A 43 -10.53 7.37 2.64
CA GLN A 43 -11.02 8.22 3.74
C GLN A 43 -11.71 7.38 4.83
N SER A 44 -12.25 6.21 4.48
CA SER A 44 -12.86 5.28 5.43
C SER A 44 -11.86 4.36 6.12
N VAL A 45 -10.57 4.42 5.76
CA VAL A 45 -9.51 3.64 6.39
C VAL A 45 -8.77 4.52 7.38
N LEU A 46 -8.80 4.15 8.65
CA LEU A 46 -8.25 4.94 9.74
C LEU A 46 -7.05 4.20 10.36
N ILE A 47 -5.94 4.91 10.52
CA ILE A 47 -4.79 4.44 11.29
C ILE A 47 -4.75 5.26 12.57
N ASN A 48 -4.90 4.58 13.71
CA ASN A 48 -4.98 5.23 15.02
C ASN A 48 -6.00 6.41 15.02
N ASN A 49 -7.22 6.11 14.55
CA ASN A 49 -8.34 7.05 14.41
C ASN A 49 -8.12 8.22 13.43
N THR A 50 -7.00 8.26 12.71
CA THR A 50 -6.73 9.29 11.68
C THR A 50 -7.02 8.71 10.30
N PRO A 51 -7.90 9.33 9.49
CA PRO A 51 -8.19 8.84 8.15
C PRO A 51 -6.95 8.98 7.26
N VAL A 52 -6.68 7.98 6.43
CA VAL A 52 -5.48 7.95 5.56
C VAL A 52 -5.47 9.13 4.58
N VAL A 53 -6.65 9.47 4.06
CA VAL A 53 -6.91 10.64 3.20
C VAL A 53 -7.92 11.55 3.90
N ASP A 54 -7.69 12.86 3.89
CA ASP A 54 -8.61 13.86 4.44
C ASP A 54 -9.86 14.07 3.55
N ALA A 55 -10.77 14.94 3.98
CA ALA A 55 -12.01 15.22 3.26
C ALA A 55 -11.78 15.88 1.88
N ASP A 56 -10.67 16.59 1.71
CA ASP A 56 -10.30 17.30 0.48
C ASP A 56 -9.51 16.43 -0.50
N GLY A 57 -9.15 15.20 -0.09
CA GLY A 57 -8.42 14.23 -0.91
C GLY A 57 -6.91 14.22 -0.69
N ASN A 58 -6.39 14.98 0.29
CA ASN A 58 -4.96 14.97 0.60
C ASN A 58 -4.59 13.82 1.53
N SER A 59 -3.42 13.23 1.31
CA SER A 59 -2.91 12.13 2.12
C SER A 59 -2.42 12.64 3.48
N ASN A 60 -3.07 12.23 4.57
CA ASN A 60 -2.56 12.43 5.93
C ASN A 60 -1.41 11.47 6.24
N ILE A 61 -1.46 10.26 5.67
CA ILE A 61 -0.48 9.19 5.91
C ILE A 61 0.00 8.64 4.57
N HIS A 62 1.27 8.85 4.26
CA HIS A 62 1.85 8.44 2.98
C HIS A 62 2.27 6.96 2.98
N GLY A 63 2.29 6.37 1.78
CA GLY A 63 2.76 4.99 1.58
C GLY A 63 1.77 3.90 1.98
N VAL A 64 0.51 4.26 2.19
CA VAL A 64 -0.58 3.31 2.49
C VAL A 64 -1.22 2.84 1.19
N THR A 65 -1.29 1.52 1.00
CA THR A 65 -2.04 0.88 -0.07
C THR A 65 -3.09 -0.03 0.56
N VAL A 66 -4.33 0.07 0.11
CA VAL A 66 -5.43 -0.78 0.58
C VAL A 66 -6.05 -1.49 -0.61
N VAL A 67 -6.21 -2.79 -0.46
CA VAL A 67 -6.95 -3.64 -1.40
C VAL A 67 -8.02 -4.35 -0.59
N TYR A 68 -9.25 -4.34 -1.09
CA TYR A 68 -10.37 -5.05 -0.49
C TYR A 68 -11.02 -5.96 -1.52
N GLN A 69 -11.48 -7.11 -1.04
CA GLN A 69 -12.30 -8.04 -1.81
C GLN A 69 -13.70 -8.03 -1.22
N VAL A 70 -14.70 -7.87 -2.09
CA VAL A 70 -16.10 -7.95 -1.70
C VAL A 70 -16.52 -9.42 -1.68
N GLY A 71 -17.25 -9.83 -0.64
CA GLY A 71 -17.79 -11.19 -0.56
C GLY A 71 -18.71 -11.50 -1.74
N GLU A 72 -18.66 -12.73 -2.23
CA GLU A 72 -19.50 -13.20 -3.33
C GLU A 72 -20.86 -13.69 -2.78
N THR A 73 -21.89 -13.65 -3.62
CA THR A 73 -23.25 -14.14 -3.32
C THR A 73 -23.36 -15.64 -3.47
#